data_AF-E2BX72-F1
#
_entry.id   AF-E2BX72-F1
#
_cell.length_a   1.000
_cell.length_b   1.000
_cell.length_c   1.000
_cell.angle_alpha   90.00
_cell.angle_beta   90.00
_cell.angle_gamma   90.00
#
_symmetry.space_group_name_H-M   'P 1'
#
loop_
_entity.id
_entity.type
_entity.pdbx_description
1 polymer ?
#
loop_
_entity_poly.entity_id
_entity_poly.type
_entity_poly.pdbx_seq_one_letter_code
_entity_poly.pdbx_strand_id
1 'polypeptide(L)' 'RSAENIAAVSESVQENPRQSIPRRAQKLGLSQTSTWRILRRDLGLHPYKIQLAQELKVNDHRQRRLFADWASEH' A
#
# COMPACT_ATOMS: atom_id res chain seq x y z
N ARG A 1 -8.78 13.99 -16.43
CA ARG A 1 -7.46 13.76 -15.78
C ARG A 1 -6.45 13.61 -16.92
N SER A 2 -5.26 14.21 -16.83
CA SER A 2 -4.22 14.05 -17.86
C SER A 2 -3.47 12.72 -17.69
N ALA A 3 -2.87 12.22 -18.76
CA ALA A 3 -1.98 11.05 -18.72
C ALA A 3 -0.76 11.30 -17.82
N GLU A 4 -0.24 12.53 -17.83
CA GLU A 4 0.86 12.98 -16.98
C GLU A 4 0.54 12.82 -15.49
N ASN A 5 -0.66 13.23 -15.05
CA ASN A 5 -1.06 13.08 -13.64
C ASN A 5 -1.20 11.61 -13.24
N ILE A 6 -1.63 10.74 -14.16
CA ILE A 6 -1.70 9.30 -13.91
C ILE A 6 -0.30 8.72 -13.75
N ALA A 7 0.64 9.09 -14.63
CA ALA A 7 2.03 8.66 -14.56
C ALA A 7 2.70 9.13 -13.25
N ALA A 8 2.56 10.41 -12.90
CA ALA A 8 3.13 10.97 -11.67
C ALA A 8 2.58 10.30 -10.40
N VAL A 9 1.28 10.01 -10.35
CA VAL A 9 0.68 9.28 -9.21
C VAL A 9 1.19 7.84 -9.18
N SER A 10 1.32 7.17 -10.33
CA SER A 10 1.83 5.80 -10.43
C SER A 10 3.27 5.71 -9.93
N GLU A 11 4.15 6.57 -10.42
CA GLU A 11 5.56 6.65 -10.00
C GLU A 11 5.67 6.90 -8.49
N SER A 12 4.91 7.87 -7.99
CA SER A 12 4.88 8.18 -6.57
C SER A 12 4.46 6.96 -5.71
N VAL A 13 3.51 6.14 -6.20
CA VAL A 13 3.09 4.91 -5.50
C VAL A 13 4.22 3.87 -5.50
N GLN A 14 4.98 3.74 -6.59
CA GLN A 14 6.14 2.85 -6.64
C GLN A 14 7.24 3.28 -5.68
N GLU A 15 7.54 4.59 -5.61
CA GLU A 15 8.53 5.13 -4.66
C GLU A 15 8.16 4.85 -3.20
N ASN A 16 6.89 5.11 -2.85
CA ASN A 16 6.42 4.93 -1.49
C ASN A 16 4.95 4.49 -1.46
N PRO A 17 4.67 3.19 -1.42
CA PRO A 17 3.29 2.69 -1.39
C PRO A 17 2.58 3.02 -0.07
N ARG A 18 3.33 3.33 1.00
CA ARG A 18 2.78 3.66 2.33
C ARG A 18 2.39 5.14 2.47
N GLN A 19 2.72 5.99 1.49
CA GLN A 19 2.37 7.41 1.56
C GLN A 19 0.86 7.60 1.42
N SER A 20 0.28 8.36 2.36
CA SER A 20 -1.15 8.65 2.39
C SER A 20 -1.58 9.53 1.21
N ILE A 21 -2.85 9.38 0.81
CA ILE A 21 -3.44 10.17 -0.29
C ILE A 21 -3.29 11.68 -0.07
N PRO A 22 -3.58 12.25 1.13
CA PRO A 22 -3.44 13.70 1.35
C PRO A 22 -2.01 14.18 1.12
N ARG A 23 -1.01 13.45 1.66
CA ARG A 23 0.40 13.80 1.48
C ARG A 23 0.85 13.66 0.02
N ARG A 24 0.39 12.63 -0.68
CA ARG A 24 0.69 12.42 -2.09
C ARG A 24 0.10 13.52 -2.96
N ALA A 25 -1.16 13.88 -2.69
CA ALA A 25 -1.85 14.98 -3.37
C ALA A 25 -1.12 16.31 -3.17
N GLN A 26 -0.70 16.62 -1.94
CA GLN A 26 0.10 17.81 -1.65
C GLN A 26 1.45 17.83 -2.39
N LYS A 27 2.20 16.72 -2.38
CA LYS A 27 3.50 16.61 -3.08
C LYS A 27 3.36 16.82 -4.59
N LEU A 28 2.28 16.31 -5.19
CA LEU A 28 2.03 16.37 -6.62
C LEU A 28 1.22 17.60 -7.07
N GLY A 29 0.83 18.50 -6.15
CA GLY A 29 -0.01 19.65 -6.47
C GLY A 29 -1.42 19.28 -6.97
N LEU A 30 -1.91 18.09 -6.62
CA LEU A 30 -3.22 17.58 -7.03
C LEU A 30 -4.25 17.71 -5.90
N SER A 31 -5.53 17.72 -6.25
CA SER A 31 -6.59 17.55 -5.24
C SER A 31 -6.64 16.12 -4.73
N GLN A 32 -6.95 15.93 -3.45
CA GLN A 32 -7.04 14.61 -2.83
C GLN A 32 -8.05 13.70 -3.53
N THR A 33 -9.19 14.26 -3.95
CA THR A 33 -10.22 13.55 -4.71
C THR A 33 -9.72 13.12 -6.09
N SER A 34 -8.93 13.93 -6.78
CA SER A 34 -8.33 13.55 -8.06
C SER A 34 -7.37 12.38 -7.87
N THR A 35 -6.45 12.48 -6.90
CA THR A 35 -5.48 11.43 -6.56
C THR A 35 -6.19 10.14 -6.16
N TRP A 36 -7.22 10.20 -5.32
CA TRP A 36 -8.00 9.01 -4.94
C TRP A 36 -8.66 8.35 -6.14
N ARG A 37 -9.25 9.12 -7.06
CA ARG A 37 -9.88 8.56 -8.25
C ARG A 37 -8.85 7.95 -9.21
N ILE A 38 -7.65 8.55 -9.34
CA ILE A 38 -6.53 7.95 -10.10
C ILE A 38 -6.17 6.59 -9.53
N LEU A 39 -5.91 6.53 -8.22
CA LEU A 39 -5.55 5.28 -7.56
C LEU A 39 -6.63 4.20 -7.75
N ARG A 40 -7.91 4.55 -7.58
CA ARG A 40 -9.01 3.58 -7.58
C ARG A 40 -9.51 3.18 -8.98
N ARG A 41 -9.54 4.12 -9.93
CA ARG A 41 -10.17 3.92 -11.25
C ARG A 41 -9.15 3.73 -12.37
N ASP A 42 -8.05 4.46 -12.32
CA ASP A 42 -7.06 4.45 -13.39
C ASP A 42 -5.96 3.40 -13.11
N LEU A 43 -5.55 3.24 -11.84
CA LEU A 43 -4.54 2.26 -11.43
C LEU A 43 -5.11 0.97 -10.82
N GLY A 44 -6.43 0.90 -10.60
CA GLY A 44 -7.09 -0.28 -10.01
C GLY A 44 -6.68 -0.61 -8.57
N LEU A 45 -5.99 0.30 -7.89
CA LEU A 45 -5.52 0.10 -6.53
C LEU A 45 -6.65 0.28 -5.51
N HIS A 46 -6.48 -0.32 -4.34
CA HIS A 46 -7.37 -0.15 -3.20
C HIS A 46 -6.60 0.58 -2.09
N PRO A 47 -6.67 1.93 -2.01
CA PRO A 47 -5.77 2.75 -1.19
C PRO A 47 -5.92 2.64 0.33
N TYR A 48 -6.54 1.57 0.82
CA TYR A 48 -6.79 1.34 2.23
C TYR A 48 -6.31 -0.05 2.61
N LYS A 49 -5.11 -0.13 3.20
CA LYS A 49 -4.87 -1.07 4.30
C LYS A 49 -3.62 -0.66 5.09
N ILE A 50 -3.82 0.19 6.11
CA ILE A 50 -2.87 0.22 7.23
C ILE A 50 -3.20 -1.02 8.06
N GLN A 51 -2.39 -2.07 7.93
CA GLN A 51 -2.48 -3.22 8.83
C GLN A 51 -1.61 -2.91 10.05
N LEU A 52 -2.28 -2.59 11.17
CA LEU A 52 -1.65 -2.67 12.48
C LEU A 52 -1.46 -4.15 12.80
N ALA A 53 -0.24 -4.63 12.68
CA ALA A 53 0.17 -5.97 13.08
C ALA A 53 1.10 -5.86 14.29
N GLN A 54 1.13 -6.90 15.11
CA GLN A 54 2.17 -7.03 16.14
C GLN A 54 3.56 -7.05 15.48
N GLU A 55 4.52 -6.40 16.13
CA GLU A 55 5.92 -6.44 15.73
C GLU A 55 6.41 -7.89 15.68
N LEU A 56 7.03 -8.26 14.57
CA LEU A 56 7.66 -9.56 14.39
C LEU A 56 9.09 -9.52 14.94
N LYS A 57 9.36 -10.33 15.96
CA LYS A 57 10.73 -10.56 16.44
C LYS A 57 11.42 -11.58 15.53
N VAL A 58 12.76 -11.55 15.49
CA VAL A 58 13.57 -12.44 14.65
C VAL A 58 13.21 -13.92 14.83
N ASN A 59 12.95 -14.33 16.09
CA ASN A 59 12.61 -15.72 16.41
C ASN A 59 11.18 -16.12 15.97
N ASP A 60 10.29 -15.15 15.77
CA ASP A 60 8.87 -15.42 15.46
C ASP A 60 8.72 -16.08 14.09
N HIS A 61 9.60 -15.78 13.13
CA HIS A 61 9.53 -16.38 11.80
C HIS A 61 9.66 -17.90 11.85
N ARG A 62 10.63 -18.41 12.62
CA ARG A 62 10.83 -19.86 12.79
C ARG A 62 9.66 -20.49 13.53
N GLN A 63 9.23 -19.88 14.64
CA GLN A 63 8.16 -20.43 15.46
C GLN A 63 6.80 -20.46 14.73
N ARG A 64 6.47 -19.40 13.99
CA ARG A 64 5.24 -19.35 13.18
C ARG A 64 5.23 -20.39 12.06
N ARG A 65 6.39 -20.66 11.44
CA ARG A 65 6.51 -21.71 10.43
C ARG A 65 6.31 -23.09 11.04
N LEU A 66 7.02 -23.41 12.13
CA LEU A 66 6.86 -24.68 12.84
C LEU A 66 5.41 -24.94 13.28
N PHE A 67 4.74 -23.90 13.77
CA PHE A 67 3.32 -23.99 14.12
C PHE A 67 2.43 -24.27 12.90
N ALA A 68 2.66 -23.56 11.78
CA ALA A 68 1.88 -23.77 10.55
C ALA A 68 2.08 -25.17 9.97
N ASP A 69 3.33 -25.68 10.00
CA ASP A 69 3.66 -27.04 9.55
C ASP A 69 2.92 -28.06 10.45
N TRP A 70 3.03 -27.93 11.78
CA TRP A 70 2.31 -28.79 12.73
C TRP A 70 0.79 -28.77 12.53
N ALA A 71 0.20 -27.57 12.35
CA ALA A 71 -1.23 -27.39 12.15
C ALA A 71 -1.73 -27.84 10.77
N SER A 72 -0.83 -28.11 9.82
CA SER A 72 -1.18 -28.69 8.52
C SER A 72 -1.15 -30.22 8.53
N GLU A 73 -0.40 -30.81 9.48
CA GLU A 73 -0.28 -32.25 9.68
C GLU A 73 -1.38 -32.83 10.59
N HIS A 74 -2.17 -31.97 11.24
CA HIS A 74 -3.28 -32.32 12.15
C HIS A 74 -4.57 -31.63 11.71
#